data_AF-A0A8I0LAP8-F1
#
_entry.id   AF-A0A8I0LAP8-F1
#
_cell.length_a   1.000
_cell.length_b   1.000
_cell.length_c   1.000
_cell.angle_alpha   90.00
_cell.angle_beta   90.00
_cell.angle_gamma   90.00
#
_symmetry.space_group_name_H-M   'P 1'
#
loop_
_entity.id
_entity.type
_entity.pdbx_description
1 polymer ?
#
loop_
_entity_poly.entity_id
_entity_poly.type
_entity_poly.pdbx_seq_one_letter_code
_entity_poly.pdbx_strand_id
1 'polypeptide(L)'
;TKFYINPTGRFVVGGPNGDSGLTGRKLIVDTYGGYARHGGGAFSGKDCTKVDRSAAYAARYAAKNLVAAGLADRCEIQLSYAR
;
A
#
# COMPACT_ATOMS: atom_id res chain seq x y z
N THR A 1 4.44 6.92 -26.07
CA THR A 1 3.41 6.51 -25.10
C THR A 1 2.15 6.13 -25.82
N LYS A 2 1.47 5.06 -25.40
CA LYS A 2 0.13 4.70 -25.90
C LYS A 2 -0.90 5.05 -24.84
N PHE A 3 -1.99 5.68 -25.23
CA PHE A 3 -3.09 6.03 -24.34
C PHE A 3 -4.30 5.17 -24.68
N TYR A 4 -4.80 4.44 -23.69
CA TYR A 4 -5.99 3.62 -23.81
C TYR A 4 -7.07 4.22 -22.92
N ILE A 5 -8.11 4.78 -23.53
CA ILE A 5 -9.27 5.32 -22.83
C ILE A 5 -10.38 4.29 -22.97
N ASN A 6 -10.83 3.74 -21.83
CA ASN A 6 -11.89 2.75 -21.75
C ASN A 6 -11.74 1.62 -22.79
N PRO A 7 -10.62 0.86 -22.78
CA PRO A 7 -10.34 -0.17 -23.78
C PRO A 7 -11.39 -1.29 -23.83
N THR A 8 -12.22 -1.42 -22.79
CA THR A 8 -13.30 -2.40 -22.67
C THR A 8 -14.68 -1.83 -23.06
N GLY A 9 -14.75 -0.62 -23.60
CA GLY A 9 -15.99 0.04 -24.03
C GLY A 9 -16.64 0.93 -22.95
N ARG A 10 -17.95 1.19 -23.10
CA ARG A 10 -18.69 2.09 -22.20
C ARG A 10 -18.75 1.55 -20.77
N PHE A 11 -18.47 2.39 -19.79
CA PHE A 11 -18.56 2.06 -18.37
C PHE A 11 -19.66 2.89 -17.71
N VAL A 12 -20.86 2.31 -17.62
CA VAL A 12 -22.09 3.03 -17.23
C VAL A 12 -22.54 2.70 -15.80
N VAL A 13 -22.44 1.44 -15.40
CA VAL A 13 -22.77 0.96 -14.03
C VAL A 13 -21.46 0.61 -13.32
N GLY A 14 -21.24 1.15 -12.12
CA GLY A 14 -20.04 0.90 -11.32
C GLY A 14 -20.31 0.93 -9.81
N GLY A 15 -19.25 0.96 -9.01
CA GLY A 15 -19.35 0.94 -7.54
C GLY A 15 -19.91 -0.39 -7.01
N PRO A 16 -20.52 -0.39 -5.82
CA PRO A 16 -21.05 -1.62 -5.19
C PRO A 16 -22.14 -2.35 -5.98
N ASN A 17 -22.76 -1.68 -6.96
CA ASN A 17 -23.73 -2.32 -7.85
C ASN A 17 -23.03 -3.26 -8.86
N GLY A 18 -21.81 -2.92 -9.27
CA GLY A 18 -21.05 -3.70 -10.27
C GLY A 18 -20.03 -4.68 -9.70
N ASP A 19 -19.70 -4.61 -8.39
CA ASP A 19 -18.73 -5.50 -7.73
C ASP A 19 -18.92 -5.48 -6.20
N SER A 20 -18.38 -6.47 -5.49
CA SER A 20 -18.37 -6.56 -4.04
C SER A 20 -17.03 -6.11 -3.45
N GLY A 21 -17.04 -4.97 -2.75
CA GLY A 21 -15.88 -4.41 -2.06
C GLY A 21 -15.71 -4.96 -0.65
N LEU A 22 -14.45 -5.22 -0.25
CA LEU A 22 -14.09 -5.60 1.12
C LEU A 22 -12.89 -4.77 1.60
N THR A 23 -12.90 -4.40 2.88
CA THR A 23 -11.79 -3.70 3.54
C THR A 23 -10.49 -4.50 3.41
N GLY A 24 -9.38 -3.83 3.07
CA GLY A 24 -8.05 -4.46 3.00
C GLY A 24 -7.78 -5.29 1.75
N ARG A 25 -8.58 -5.16 0.68
CA ARG A 25 -8.37 -5.89 -0.59
C ARG A 25 -7.52 -5.17 -1.62
N LYS A 26 -6.90 -4.04 -1.25
CA LYS A 26 -6.06 -3.21 -2.14
C LYS A 26 -4.69 -2.87 -1.54
N LEU A 27 -4.13 -3.77 -0.72
CA LEU A 27 -2.87 -3.54 0.03
C LEU A 27 -1.69 -3.08 -0.82
N ILE A 28 -1.49 -3.70 -1.98
CA ILE A 28 -0.38 -3.35 -2.88
C ILE A 28 -0.60 -1.98 -3.54
N VAL A 29 -1.87 -1.60 -3.76
CA VAL A 29 -2.24 -0.26 -4.25
C VAL A 29 -2.03 0.79 -3.16
N ASP A 30 -2.38 0.47 -1.91
CA ASP A 30 -2.20 1.36 -0.76
C ASP A 30 -0.72 1.62 -0.41
N THR A 31 0.19 0.74 -0.87
CA THR A 31 1.62 0.80 -0.52
C THR A 31 2.49 1.22 -1.69
N TYR A 32 3.23 0.29 -2.28
CA TYR A 32 4.33 0.59 -3.20
C TYR A 32 4.11 0.06 -4.61
N GLY A 33 2.86 -0.28 -4.97
CA GLY A 33 2.51 -0.66 -6.35
C GLY A 33 3.26 -1.87 -6.89
N GLY A 34 3.73 -2.76 -6.02
CA GLY A 34 4.53 -3.94 -6.36
C GLY A 34 6.04 -3.72 -6.36
N TYR A 35 6.52 -2.50 -6.09
CA TYR A 35 7.96 -2.20 -6.06
C TYR A 35 8.68 -2.78 -4.84
N ALA A 36 8.01 -2.84 -3.69
CA ALA A 36 8.59 -3.33 -2.44
C ALA A 36 7.76 -4.48 -1.85
N ARG A 37 8.42 -5.30 -1.02
CA ARG A 37 7.79 -6.46 -0.36
C ARG A 37 6.77 -6.00 0.69
N HIS A 38 5.75 -6.83 0.92
CA HIS A 38 4.62 -6.50 1.80
C HIS A 38 4.40 -7.59 2.85
N GLY A 39 4.21 -7.21 4.11
CA GLY A 39 4.04 -8.14 5.24
C GLY A 39 2.65 -8.77 5.39
N GLY A 40 1.66 -8.28 4.64
CA GLY A 40 0.31 -8.87 4.52
C GLY A 40 -0.79 -8.21 5.35
N GLY A 41 -0.44 -7.31 6.28
CA GLY A 41 -1.41 -6.61 7.12
C GLY A 41 -2.19 -5.51 6.38
N ALA A 42 -3.51 -5.47 6.56
CA ALA A 42 -4.35 -4.36 6.09
C ALA A 42 -4.23 -3.11 6.95
N PHE A 43 -4.40 -1.91 6.36
CA PHE A 43 -4.41 -0.65 7.10
C PHE A 43 -5.80 -0.27 7.59
N SER A 44 -6.77 -0.08 6.69
CA SER A 44 -8.12 0.41 6.99
C SER A 44 -8.87 -0.44 8.03
N GLY A 45 -9.68 0.21 8.88
CA GLY A 45 -10.45 -0.45 9.94
C GLY A 45 -9.70 -0.78 11.23
N LYS A 46 -8.41 -0.42 11.35
CA LYS A 46 -7.59 -0.62 12.55
C LYS A 46 -7.35 0.68 13.30
N ASP A 47 -7.17 0.65 14.61
CA ASP A 47 -6.67 1.79 15.39
C ASP A 47 -5.13 1.81 15.36
N CYS A 48 -4.50 2.83 15.98
CA CYS A 48 -3.05 3.01 15.94
C CYS A 48 -2.25 1.96 16.75
N THR A 49 -2.91 1.18 17.62
CA THR A 49 -2.25 0.10 18.38
C THR A 49 -1.95 -1.12 17.53
N LYS A 50 -2.56 -1.27 16.35
CA LYS A 50 -2.31 -2.41 15.46
C LYS A 50 -1.06 -2.16 14.61
N VAL A 51 -0.03 -2.94 14.89
CA VAL A 51 1.30 -2.81 14.28
C VAL A 51 1.29 -2.94 12.76
N ASP A 52 0.33 -3.68 12.18
CA ASP A 52 0.14 -3.75 10.72
C ASP A 52 0.03 -2.36 10.07
N ARG A 53 -0.55 -1.38 10.78
CA ARG A 53 -0.67 -0.01 10.33
C ARG A 53 0.47 0.84 10.88
N SER A 54 0.62 0.92 12.20
CA SER A 54 1.54 1.88 12.83
C SER A 54 3.01 1.56 12.51
N ALA A 55 3.41 0.29 12.50
CA ALA A 55 4.78 -0.09 12.18
C ALA A 55 5.07 0.05 10.68
N ALA A 56 4.09 -0.21 9.80
CA ALA A 56 4.25 0.05 8.37
C ALA A 56 4.50 1.54 8.09
N TYR A 57 3.79 2.44 8.80
CA TYR A 57 4.01 3.89 8.71
C TYR A 57 5.37 4.28 9.27
N ALA A 58 5.79 3.70 10.40
CA ALA A 58 7.11 3.93 10.97
C ALA A 58 8.24 3.46 10.03
N ALA A 59 8.10 2.30 9.39
CA ALA A 59 9.05 1.78 8.41
C ALA A 59 9.16 2.72 7.20
N ARG A 60 8.03 3.22 6.67
CA ARG A 60 8.04 4.21 5.59
C ARG A 60 8.75 5.49 6.02
N TYR A 61 8.46 5.98 7.22
CA TYR A 61 9.08 7.18 7.77
C TYR A 61 10.59 7.01 7.87
N ALA A 62 11.08 5.93 8.46
CA ALA A 62 12.50 5.65 8.58
C ALA A 62 13.18 5.53 7.20
N ALA A 63 12.59 4.75 6.27
CA ALA A 63 13.17 4.55 4.93
C ALA A 63 13.24 5.87 4.14
N LYS A 64 12.21 6.72 4.23
CA LYS A 64 12.21 8.06 3.61
C LYS A 64 13.35 8.92 4.14
N ASN A 65 13.57 8.91 5.45
CA ASN A 65 14.62 9.74 6.07
C ASN A 65 16.03 9.23 5.76
N LEU A 66 16.26 7.91 5.72
CA LEU A 66 17.56 7.36 5.35
C LEU A 66 17.97 7.77 3.93
N VAL A 67 17.04 7.70 2.97
CA VAL A 67 17.28 8.14 1.60
C VAL A 67 17.48 9.66 1.54
N ALA A 68 16.65 10.44 2.23
CA ALA A 68 16.78 11.89 2.26
C ALA A 68 18.09 12.38 2.90
N ALA A 69 18.65 11.61 3.84
CA ALA A 69 19.94 11.88 4.47
C ALA A 69 21.15 11.50 3.58
N GLY A 70 20.91 10.97 2.38
CA GLY A 70 21.97 10.55 1.46
C GLY A 70 22.68 9.26 1.87
N LEU A 71 22.11 8.47 2.79
CA LEU A 71 22.72 7.23 3.26
C LEU A 71 22.53 6.07 2.28
N ALA A 72 21.54 6.16 1.40
CA ALA A 72 21.29 5.19 0.34
C ALA A 72 20.42 5.79 -0.77
N ASP A 73 20.58 5.32 -2.02
CA ASP A 73 19.71 5.69 -3.14
C ASP A 73 18.33 5.03 -3.06
N ARG A 74 18.26 3.87 -2.39
CA ARG A 74 17.04 3.10 -2.13
C ARG A 74 17.17 2.34 -0.82
N CYS A 75 16.07 2.23 -0.09
CA CYS A 75 16.06 1.57 1.22
C CYS A 75 14.79 0.73 1.36
N GLU A 76 14.95 -0.52 1.80
CA GLU A 76 13.86 -1.37 2.29
C GLU A 76 14.11 -1.69 3.76
N ILE A 77 13.09 -1.48 4.60
CA ILE A 77 13.16 -1.76 6.04
C ILE A 77 12.15 -2.85 6.35
N GLN A 78 12.61 -3.91 7.01
CA GLN A 78 11.79 -5.00 7.50
C GLN A 78 11.65 -4.91 9.02
N LEU A 79 10.42 -4.94 9.51
CA LEU A 79 10.09 -4.97 10.93
C LEU A 79 9.33 -6.26 11.25
N SER A 80 9.54 -6.80 12.45
CA SER A 80 8.81 -7.95 12.97
C SER A 80 8.54 -7.74 14.45
N TYR A 81 7.36 -8.15 14.90
CA TYR A 81 6.95 -8.07 16.31
C TYR A 81 6.65 -9.48 16.81
N ALA A 82 7.24 -9.84 17.94
CA ALA A 82 6.89 -11.04 18.68
C ALA A 82 5.67 -10.77 19.57
N ARG A 83 4.99 -11.85 19.93
CA ARG A 83 3.98 -11.86 20.97
C ARG A 83 4.56 -12.44 22.25
#